data_AF-A0A3B8M291-F1
#
_entry.id   AF-A0A3B8M291-F1
#
_cell.length_a   1.000
_cell.length_b   1.000
_cell.length_c   1.000
_cell.angle_alpha   90.00
_cell.angle_beta   90.00
_cell.angle_gamma   90.00
#
_symmetry.space_group_name_H-M   'P 1'
#
loop_
_entity.id
_entity.type
_entity.pdbx_description
1 polymer ?
#
loop_
_entity_poly.entity_id
_entity_poly.type
_entity_poly.pdbx_seq_one_letter_code
_entity_poly.pdbx_strand_id
1 'polypeptide(L)'
;MSVFVVRMFTALLLTTLVFVAEVSAEPAVAPLSQKPRVLNNFVVQLLDVKDLPGDRRQAFRFESPRDGWLFFRVTAGVGRGGGITATLSGNGAAKSVSMPLFTFSSRERRTHEVMRHLPRGEYTLQIESKNADIASLVVRKVPIIMYQRVPGSFRSMPGFPEYDRRFLARCGMLSACNTIGTYDGFRWMKQWLDSGRHTVRIAGGIGGLTTTKLAYEHWGGCMEHPTGVNGTIIDEFYPGLSGRFSAWVPALKRLRAEKPHKHCYLYLAGTAKDIRGIVEPLKDQNCYFVLEEQTYEARTLAELTKEGFARNWVKGFEEYFPGFPERCIHSIGVMSGPSDSKYNDDIYPDVSYKVLKELQFHALATDPVFAPAGGVEIYQSPVCDEEYLRWCARLFRHYAIEGSRERLTDDPYALSHIKNPDFDEGLKGWTVNPAMDGSIATAKLEGYGLNVQGRHGRVGIGDRFATTTRNATKPNEISQEIRNLQPGRYYSVRVYTGDRANLHRWQIHNVSIRIPDAREVPNLTMHMPWMHRPAEKFGNKPTYPCYHRVVFQAVKSTARLVISDWHSPGVPTGPVGQELLFNFVQVEPYLMPGSDVAGIGDPSAP
;
A
#
# COMPACT_ATOMS: atom_id res chain seq x y z
N MET A 1 -18.33 -47.53 -104.19
CA MET A 1 -19.40 -47.20 -103.23
C MET A 1 -18.75 -46.73 -101.95
N SER A 2 -19.11 -45.51 -101.51
CA SER A 2 -18.99 -44.92 -100.16
C SER A 2 -17.66 -45.06 -99.40
N VAL A 3 -16.73 -44.10 -99.49
CA VAL A 3 -16.59 -42.83 -98.72
C VAL A 3 -16.55 -43.00 -97.19
N PHE A 4 -15.39 -42.85 -96.52
CA PHE A 4 -14.98 -41.64 -95.78
C PHE A 4 -13.67 -41.85 -94.98
N VAL A 5 -12.97 -40.73 -94.84
CA VAL A 5 -11.62 -40.48 -94.31
C VAL A 5 -11.60 -40.45 -92.77
N VAL A 6 -10.55 -41.00 -92.15
CA VAL A 6 -10.18 -40.72 -90.74
C VAL A 6 -8.82 -40.02 -90.73
N ARG A 7 -8.79 -38.75 -90.32
CA ARG A 7 -7.56 -38.03 -89.94
C ARG A 7 -7.49 -37.98 -88.41
N MET A 8 -6.40 -38.54 -87.86
CA MET A 8 -5.95 -38.32 -86.49
C MET A 8 -5.64 -36.84 -86.27
N PHE A 9 -6.02 -36.29 -85.13
CA PHE A 9 -5.17 -35.36 -84.37
C PHE A 9 -5.49 -35.44 -82.89
N THR A 10 -4.44 -35.69 -82.12
CA THR A 10 -4.38 -35.80 -80.67
C THR A 10 -4.54 -34.42 -80.02
N ALA A 11 -5.45 -34.27 -79.07
CA ALA A 11 -5.53 -33.08 -78.22
C ALA A 11 -5.47 -33.50 -76.74
N LEU A 12 -4.42 -33.02 -76.07
CA LEU A 12 -4.09 -33.19 -74.67
C LEU A 12 -5.05 -32.33 -73.83
N LEU A 13 -5.83 -32.92 -72.91
CA LEU A 13 -6.67 -32.17 -71.98
C LEU A 13 -5.98 -32.07 -70.61
N LEU A 14 -5.55 -30.86 -70.26
CA LEU A 14 -5.17 -30.46 -68.90
C LEU A 14 -6.44 -30.47 -68.03
N THR A 15 -6.45 -31.24 -66.94
CA THR A 15 -7.51 -31.17 -65.92
C THR A 15 -7.01 -30.36 -64.74
N THR A 16 -7.47 -29.11 -64.62
CA THR A 16 -7.20 -28.25 -63.47
C THR A 16 -8.14 -28.65 -62.33
N LEU A 17 -7.63 -29.32 -61.30
CA LEU A 17 -8.35 -29.50 -60.04
C LEU A 17 -8.37 -28.15 -59.29
N VAL A 18 -9.53 -27.51 -59.23
CA VAL A 18 -9.78 -26.40 -58.30
C VAL A 18 -10.16 -27.03 -56.96
N PHE A 19 -9.22 -27.07 -56.01
CA PHE A 19 -9.54 -27.25 -54.60
C PHE A 19 -10.19 -25.96 -54.09
N VAL A 20 -11.52 -25.94 -53.99
CA VAL A 20 -12.20 -24.96 -53.15
C VAL A 20 -11.96 -25.40 -51.71
N ALA A 21 -10.95 -24.81 -51.08
CA ALA A 21 -10.85 -24.85 -49.63
C ALA A 21 -12.02 -24.01 -49.09
N GLU A 22 -13.11 -24.67 -48.70
CA GLU A 22 -14.07 -24.09 -47.78
C GLU A 22 -13.33 -23.84 -46.46
N VAL A 23 -12.76 -22.64 -46.33
CA VAL A 23 -12.49 -22.05 -45.03
C VAL A 23 -13.87 -21.90 -44.40
N SER A 24 -14.26 -22.87 -43.57
CA SER A 24 -15.37 -22.72 -42.65
C SER A 24 -15.04 -21.51 -41.77
N ALA A 25 -15.53 -20.34 -42.16
CA ALA A 25 -15.50 -19.16 -41.32
C ALA A 25 -16.38 -19.50 -40.13
N GLU A 26 -15.77 -19.75 -38.97
CA GLU A 26 -16.50 -19.86 -37.71
C GLU A 26 -17.50 -18.69 -37.63
N PRO A 27 -18.76 -18.95 -37.25
CA PRO A 27 -19.76 -17.90 -37.18
C PRO A 27 -19.26 -16.79 -36.24
N ALA A 28 -19.29 -15.54 -36.74
CA ALA A 28 -18.88 -14.38 -35.97
C ALA A 28 -19.72 -14.30 -34.69
N VAL A 29 -19.08 -14.49 -33.53
CA VAL A 29 -19.74 -14.38 -32.23
C VAL A 29 -20.06 -12.91 -31.99
N ALA A 30 -21.34 -12.57 -31.92
CA ALA A 30 -21.78 -11.21 -31.57
C ALA A 30 -21.30 -10.86 -30.15
N PRO A 31 -20.54 -9.76 -29.95
CA PRO A 31 -20.03 -9.41 -28.63
C PRO A 31 -21.16 -9.03 -27.67
N LEU A 32 -21.11 -9.57 -26.44
CA LEU A 32 -21.99 -9.18 -25.34
C LEU A 32 -21.49 -7.87 -24.71
N SER A 33 -22.37 -6.91 -24.49
CA SER A 33 -22.04 -5.62 -23.83
C SER A 33 -22.85 -5.41 -22.56
N GLN A 34 -22.24 -4.78 -21.56
CA GLN A 34 -22.91 -4.31 -20.34
C GLN A 34 -22.73 -2.80 -20.17
N LYS A 35 -23.66 -2.14 -19.50
CA LYS A 35 -23.50 -0.72 -19.14
C LYS A 35 -22.48 -0.58 -18.00
N PRO A 36 -21.52 0.37 -18.09
CA PRO A 36 -20.59 0.64 -17.00
C PRO A 36 -21.33 1.03 -15.70
N ARG A 37 -20.84 0.55 -14.56
CA ARG A 37 -21.35 0.88 -13.22
C ARG A 37 -20.24 1.46 -12.36
N VAL A 38 -20.39 2.71 -11.94
CA VAL A 38 -19.49 3.34 -10.96
C VAL A 38 -19.70 2.67 -9.61
N LEU A 39 -18.67 1.97 -9.12
CA LEU A 39 -18.73 1.31 -7.82
C LEU A 39 -18.40 2.31 -6.71
N ASN A 40 -17.34 3.08 -6.87
CA ASN A 40 -16.92 4.15 -5.97
C ASN A 40 -16.06 5.17 -6.75
N ASN A 41 -15.43 6.14 -6.08
CA ASN A 41 -14.63 7.17 -6.75
C ASN A 41 -13.41 6.63 -7.51
N PHE A 42 -12.91 5.45 -7.12
CA PHE A 42 -11.74 4.82 -7.74
C PHE A 42 -12.12 3.85 -8.88
N VAL A 43 -13.25 3.16 -8.75
CA VAL A 43 -13.55 1.95 -9.52
C VAL A 43 -14.83 2.07 -10.34
N VAL A 44 -14.71 1.77 -11.63
CA VAL A 44 -15.86 1.59 -12.54
C VAL A 44 -15.87 0.16 -13.04
N GLN A 45 -16.95 -0.58 -12.81
CA GLN A 45 -17.17 -1.90 -13.36
C GLN A 45 -17.64 -1.82 -14.80
N LEU A 46 -16.89 -2.47 -15.70
CA LEU A 46 -17.14 -2.47 -17.14
C LEU A 46 -17.81 -3.78 -17.59
N LEU A 47 -17.44 -4.90 -16.96
CA LEU A 47 -18.07 -6.20 -17.14
C LEU A 47 -18.14 -6.95 -15.81
N ASP A 48 -19.23 -7.68 -15.59
CA ASP A 48 -19.40 -8.68 -14.54
C ASP A 48 -20.36 -9.76 -15.03
N VAL A 49 -19.79 -10.92 -15.36
CA VAL A 49 -20.50 -12.06 -15.93
C VAL A 49 -20.26 -13.26 -15.02
N LYS A 50 -21.32 -14.00 -14.71
CA LYS A 50 -21.29 -15.22 -13.89
C LYS A 50 -21.68 -16.42 -14.73
N ASP A 51 -21.20 -17.58 -14.31
CA ASP A 51 -21.62 -18.89 -14.83
C ASP A 51 -21.61 -18.95 -16.35
N LEU A 52 -20.47 -18.55 -16.96
CA LEU A 52 -20.37 -18.60 -18.41
C LEU A 52 -20.35 -20.06 -18.87
N PRO A 53 -21.12 -20.39 -19.91
CA PRO A 53 -21.12 -21.72 -20.47
C PRO A 53 -19.73 -22.09 -20.99
N GLY A 54 -19.30 -23.30 -20.66
CA GLY A 54 -18.08 -23.90 -21.18
C GLY A 54 -18.15 -24.21 -22.66
N ASP A 55 -17.01 -24.64 -23.20
CA ASP A 55 -16.88 -25.25 -24.54
C ASP A 55 -17.33 -24.36 -25.69
N ARG A 56 -17.07 -23.06 -25.55
CA ARG A 56 -17.50 -22.05 -26.50
C ARG A 56 -16.50 -20.93 -26.65
N ARG A 57 -16.50 -20.34 -27.85
CA ARG A 57 -15.93 -19.03 -28.14
C ARG A 57 -16.95 -17.93 -27.81
N GLN A 58 -16.55 -16.98 -26.97
CA GLN A 58 -17.38 -15.87 -26.49
C GLN A 58 -16.64 -14.55 -26.68
N ALA A 59 -17.37 -13.47 -26.97
CA ALA A 59 -16.81 -12.13 -27.12
C ALA A 59 -17.60 -11.15 -26.24
N PHE A 60 -16.89 -10.23 -25.60
CA PHE A 60 -17.46 -9.20 -24.74
C PHE A 60 -16.94 -7.83 -25.14
N ARG A 61 -17.82 -6.87 -25.40
CA ARG A 61 -17.46 -5.50 -25.72
C ARG A 61 -17.68 -4.59 -24.51
N PHE A 62 -16.72 -3.73 -24.25
CA PHE A 62 -16.81 -2.70 -23.23
C PHE A 62 -16.01 -1.46 -23.63
N GLU A 63 -16.33 -0.32 -23.02
CA GLU A 63 -15.64 0.95 -23.24
C GLU A 63 -14.87 1.35 -21.98
N SER A 64 -13.59 1.67 -22.13
CA SER A 64 -12.80 2.31 -21.07
C SER A 64 -13.03 3.83 -21.15
N PRO A 65 -13.60 4.47 -20.12
CA PRO A 65 -14.02 5.87 -20.18
C PRO A 65 -12.85 6.87 -20.22
N ARG A 66 -11.63 6.43 -19.84
CA ARG A 66 -10.42 7.26 -19.78
C ARG A 66 -9.17 6.39 -19.87
N ASP A 67 -8.04 7.01 -20.17
CA ASP A 67 -6.71 6.38 -20.15
C ASP A 67 -6.39 5.83 -18.76
N GLY A 68 -5.67 4.70 -18.66
CA GLY A 68 -5.20 4.16 -17.38
C GLY A 68 -5.47 2.67 -17.20
N TRP A 69 -5.52 2.23 -15.95
CA TRP A 69 -5.56 0.81 -15.60
C TRP A 69 -6.93 0.15 -15.79
N LEU A 70 -6.92 -0.97 -16.52
CA LEU A 70 -7.97 -1.98 -16.53
C LEU A 70 -7.50 -3.20 -15.73
N PHE A 71 -8.38 -3.67 -14.85
CA PHE A 71 -8.25 -4.89 -14.07
C PHE A 71 -9.19 -5.95 -14.63
N PHE A 72 -8.65 -7.13 -14.89
CA PHE A 72 -9.35 -8.31 -15.37
C PHE A 72 -9.23 -9.39 -14.32
N ARG A 73 -10.35 -10.02 -13.96
CA ARG A 73 -10.38 -11.18 -13.07
C ARG A 73 -11.24 -12.27 -13.67
N VAL A 74 -10.74 -13.49 -13.66
CA VAL A 74 -11.47 -14.68 -14.09
C VAL A 74 -11.30 -15.78 -13.05
N THR A 75 -12.40 -16.44 -12.68
CA THR A 75 -12.40 -17.62 -11.82
C THR A 75 -12.95 -18.77 -12.63
N ALA A 76 -12.15 -19.80 -12.84
CA ALA A 76 -12.52 -20.93 -13.68
C ALA A 76 -11.92 -22.26 -13.21
N GLY A 77 -12.53 -23.35 -13.66
CA GLY A 77 -12.03 -24.72 -13.53
C GLY A 77 -11.98 -25.40 -14.89
N VAL A 78 -10.84 -26.02 -15.21
CA VAL A 78 -10.62 -26.71 -16.48
C VAL A 78 -10.52 -28.21 -16.23
N GLY A 79 -11.26 -28.99 -16.99
CA GLY A 79 -11.23 -30.44 -17.00
C GLY A 79 -9.99 -31.04 -17.69
N ARG A 80 -9.98 -32.37 -17.82
CA ARG A 80 -8.91 -33.09 -18.52
C ARG A 80 -8.96 -32.80 -20.02
N GLY A 81 -7.82 -32.46 -20.62
CA GLY A 81 -7.70 -32.12 -22.04
C GLY A 81 -8.34 -30.80 -22.46
N GLY A 82 -8.77 -29.99 -21.48
CA GLY A 82 -9.36 -28.67 -21.69
C GLY A 82 -8.35 -27.53 -21.62
N GLY A 83 -8.84 -26.32 -21.85
CA GLY A 83 -8.10 -25.07 -21.71
C GLY A 83 -9.00 -23.85 -21.81
N ILE A 84 -8.48 -22.71 -21.35
CA ILE A 84 -9.10 -21.39 -21.59
C ILE A 84 -8.02 -20.47 -22.14
N THR A 85 -8.36 -19.67 -23.16
CA THR A 85 -7.52 -18.59 -23.68
C THR A 85 -8.33 -17.31 -23.75
N ALA A 86 -7.78 -16.21 -23.25
CA ALA A 86 -8.38 -14.89 -23.38
C ALA A 86 -7.47 -13.90 -24.11
N THR A 87 -8.05 -13.22 -25.09
CA THR A 87 -7.39 -12.19 -25.90
C THR A 87 -8.20 -10.90 -25.87
N LEU A 88 -7.51 -9.78 -25.75
CA LEU A 88 -8.09 -8.45 -25.79
C LEU A 88 -7.71 -7.78 -27.10
N SER A 89 -8.68 -7.25 -27.83
CA SER A 89 -8.45 -6.37 -28.97
C SER A 89 -9.05 -4.99 -28.69
N GLY A 90 -8.41 -3.94 -29.20
CA GLY A 90 -8.87 -2.55 -29.05
C GLY A 90 -8.74 -1.78 -30.35
N ASN A 91 -9.59 -0.76 -30.52
CA ASN A 91 -9.58 0.14 -31.68
C ASN A 91 -8.82 1.46 -31.37
N GLY A 92 -7.70 1.38 -30.65
CA GLY A 92 -6.83 2.52 -30.36
C GLY A 92 -5.71 2.62 -31.39
N ALA A 93 -5.74 3.68 -32.22
CA ALA A 93 -4.72 4.12 -33.17
C ALA A 93 -3.94 3.04 -33.97
N ALA A 94 -4.31 2.92 -35.26
CA ALA A 94 -3.55 2.38 -36.39
C ALA A 94 -3.33 0.86 -36.55
N LYS A 95 -3.67 -0.02 -35.59
CA LYS A 95 -3.80 -1.48 -35.84
C LYS A 95 -4.55 -2.15 -34.69
N SER A 96 -5.45 -3.10 -35.00
CA SER A 96 -6.00 -4.00 -33.99
C SER A 96 -4.88 -4.85 -33.41
N VAL A 97 -4.43 -4.53 -32.20
CA VAL A 97 -3.43 -5.33 -31.49
C VAL A 97 -4.19 -6.33 -30.63
N SER A 98 -4.08 -7.62 -30.98
CA SER A 98 -4.54 -8.70 -30.13
C SER A 98 -3.53 -8.92 -29.00
N MET A 99 -3.97 -8.77 -27.76
CA MET A 99 -3.15 -8.89 -26.55
C MET A 99 -3.59 -10.12 -25.74
N PRO A 100 -2.71 -11.10 -25.50
CA PRO A 100 -3.03 -12.20 -24.60
C PRO A 100 -3.20 -11.68 -23.16
N LEU A 101 -4.25 -12.12 -22.47
CA LEU A 101 -4.50 -11.77 -21.07
C LEU A 101 -4.15 -12.92 -20.14
N PHE A 102 -4.84 -14.05 -20.25
CA PHE A 102 -4.63 -15.22 -19.39
C PHE A 102 -4.91 -16.52 -20.14
N THR A 103 -4.26 -17.58 -19.69
CA THR A 103 -4.47 -18.95 -20.15
C THR A 103 -4.66 -19.88 -18.95
N PHE A 104 -5.51 -20.89 -19.11
CA PHE A 104 -5.65 -21.98 -18.16
C PHE A 104 -5.24 -23.29 -18.83
N SER A 105 -4.41 -24.04 -18.13
CA SER A 105 -3.97 -25.37 -18.51
C SER A 105 -4.96 -26.45 -18.08
N SER A 106 -4.82 -27.66 -18.61
CA SER A 106 -5.70 -28.78 -18.25
C SER A 106 -5.62 -29.10 -16.75
N ARG A 107 -6.77 -29.38 -16.13
CA ARG A 107 -6.92 -29.67 -14.69
C ARG A 107 -6.64 -28.48 -13.76
N GLU A 108 -6.48 -27.28 -14.32
CA GLU A 108 -6.28 -26.06 -13.53
C GLU A 108 -7.60 -25.55 -12.95
N ARG A 109 -7.63 -25.21 -11.66
CA ARG A 109 -8.77 -24.55 -11.02
C ARG A 109 -8.25 -23.43 -10.12
N ARG A 110 -8.39 -22.18 -10.56
CA ARG A 110 -7.94 -21.00 -9.81
C ARG A 110 -8.61 -19.71 -10.29
N THR A 111 -8.29 -18.63 -9.60
CA THR A 111 -8.54 -17.27 -10.04
C THR A 111 -7.28 -16.70 -10.70
N HIS A 112 -7.44 -16.09 -11.86
CA HIS A 112 -6.40 -15.27 -12.50
C HIS A 112 -6.78 -13.81 -12.46
N GLU A 113 -5.79 -12.96 -12.24
CA GLU A 113 -5.95 -11.51 -12.24
C GLU A 113 -4.88 -10.86 -13.12
N VAL A 114 -5.27 -9.87 -13.92
CA VAL A 114 -4.36 -9.19 -14.84
C VAL A 114 -4.67 -7.71 -14.82
N MET A 115 -3.64 -6.88 -14.85
CA MET A 115 -3.77 -5.43 -14.98
C MET A 115 -3.07 -4.96 -16.25
N ARG A 116 -3.71 -4.03 -16.97
CA ARG A 116 -3.15 -3.41 -18.17
C ARG A 116 -3.41 -1.92 -18.15
N HIS A 117 -2.38 -1.12 -18.41
CA HIS A 117 -2.54 0.31 -18.63
C HIS A 117 -2.86 0.55 -20.10
N LEU A 118 -4.08 1.02 -20.39
CA LEU A 118 -4.62 1.11 -21.75
C LEU A 118 -5.22 2.50 -22.02
N PRO A 119 -5.17 2.99 -23.27
CA PRO A 119 -5.88 4.20 -23.66
C PRO A 119 -7.40 4.09 -23.45
N ARG A 120 -8.07 5.23 -23.39
CA ARG A 120 -9.53 5.31 -23.51
C ARG A 120 -10.00 4.70 -24.83
N GLY A 121 -11.20 4.15 -24.84
CA GLY A 121 -11.83 3.64 -26.05
C GLY A 121 -12.44 2.25 -25.88
N GLU A 122 -12.85 1.68 -27.00
CA GLU A 122 -13.58 0.42 -27.05
C GLU A 122 -12.65 -0.79 -27.17
N TYR A 123 -13.00 -1.83 -26.42
CA TYR A 123 -12.27 -3.08 -26.38
C TYR A 123 -13.22 -4.26 -26.55
N THR A 124 -12.71 -5.32 -27.19
CA THR A 124 -13.37 -6.62 -27.27
C THR A 124 -12.50 -7.65 -26.58
N LEU A 125 -13.02 -8.26 -25.52
CA LEU A 125 -12.44 -9.41 -24.84
C LEU A 125 -13.01 -10.69 -25.45
N GLN A 126 -12.17 -11.47 -26.10
CA GLN A 126 -12.51 -12.78 -26.64
C GLN A 126 -12.02 -13.86 -25.67
N ILE A 127 -12.89 -14.82 -25.36
CA ILE A 127 -12.59 -15.98 -24.53
C ILE A 127 -12.92 -17.23 -25.31
N GLU A 128 -11.96 -18.14 -25.41
CA GLU A 128 -12.12 -19.47 -25.94
C GLU A 128 -11.95 -20.46 -24.80
N SER A 129 -12.91 -21.37 -24.65
CA SER A 129 -12.94 -22.36 -23.59
C SER A 129 -13.21 -23.75 -24.16
N LYS A 130 -12.57 -24.77 -23.58
CA LYS A 130 -12.76 -26.19 -23.90
C LYS A 130 -12.60 -27.04 -22.65
N ASN A 131 -13.47 -28.01 -22.48
CA ASN A 131 -13.75 -28.76 -21.26
C ASN A 131 -13.56 -27.91 -20.01
N ALA A 132 -14.20 -26.74 -19.91
CA ALA A 132 -13.94 -25.78 -18.84
C ALA A 132 -15.18 -25.01 -18.40
N ASP A 133 -15.27 -24.72 -17.11
CA ASP A 133 -16.34 -23.92 -16.50
C ASP A 133 -15.78 -22.59 -15.99
N ILE A 134 -16.37 -21.47 -16.41
CA ILE A 134 -15.96 -20.14 -15.94
C ILE A 134 -17.02 -19.61 -14.98
N ALA A 135 -16.73 -19.67 -13.68
CA ALA A 135 -17.63 -19.23 -12.62
C ALA A 135 -17.83 -17.70 -12.63
N SER A 136 -16.79 -16.93 -12.93
CA SER A 136 -16.93 -15.48 -13.05
C SER A 136 -15.88 -14.82 -13.93
N LEU A 137 -16.29 -13.75 -14.61
CA LEU A 137 -15.45 -12.82 -15.36
C LEU A 137 -15.78 -11.39 -14.96
N VAL A 138 -14.78 -10.62 -14.53
CA VAL A 138 -14.92 -9.22 -14.13
C VAL A 138 -13.90 -8.37 -14.87
N VAL A 139 -14.35 -7.23 -15.40
CA VAL A 139 -13.49 -6.18 -15.94
C VAL A 139 -13.81 -4.86 -15.26
N ARG A 140 -12.79 -4.17 -14.75
CA ARG A 140 -12.92 -2.90 -14.04
C ARG A 140 -11.90 -1.88 -14.51
N LYS A 141 -12.30 -0.63 -14.60
CA LYS A 141 -11.40 0.51 -14.55
C LYS A 141 -10.99 0.71 -13.09
N VAL A 142 -9.68 0.71 -12.82
CA VAL A 142 -9.11 0.92 -11.48
C VAL A 142 -8.13 2.11 -11.55
N PRO A 143 -7.81 2.75 -10.41
CA PRO A 143 -6.96 3.93 -10.40
C PRO A 143 -5.48 3.51 -10.47
N ILE A 144 -4.57 4.47 -10.45
CA ILE A 144 -3.17 4.18 -10.14
C ILE A 144 -3.08 3.75 -8.68
N ILE A 145 -2.50 2.59 -8.42
CA ILE A 145 -2.27 2.09 -7.06
C ILE A 145 -0.77 1.86 -6.92
N MET A 146 -0.11 2.72 -6.16
CA MET A 146 1.35 2.77 -6.10
C MET A 146 1.90 2.35 -4.74
N TYR A 147 2.95 1.52 -4.78
CA TYR A 147 3.78 1.18 -3.62
C TYR A 147 5.16 1.82 -3.79
N GLN A 148 5.61 2.58 -2.79
CA GLN A 148 6.87 3.32 -2.85
C GLN A 148 8.04 2.59 -2.18
N ARG A 149 9.25 2.86 -2.68
CA ARG A 149 10.56 2.47 -2.14
C ARG A 149 10.80 0.95 -2.06
N VAL A 150 10.91 0.32 -3.23
CA VAL A 150 11.40 -1.08 -3.35
C VAL A 150 12.88 -1.12 -3.73
N PRO A 151 13.73 -1.92 -3.02
CA PRO A 151 13.46 -2.54 -1.73
C PRO A 151 13.40 -1.51 -0.59
N GLY A 152 12.70 -1.83 0.49
CA GLY A 152 12.55 -0.96 1.65
C GLY A 152 12.91 -1.68 2.95
N SER A 153 13.60 -1.00 3.86
CA SER A 153 13.89 -1.52 5.20
C SER A 153 14.03 -0.40 6.23
N PHE A 154 13.65 -0.66 7.48
CA PHE A 154 13.85 0.29 8.58
C PHE A 154 15.28 0.21 9.11
N ARG A 155 16.20 0.93 8.45
CA ARG A 155 17.65 0.82 8.72
C ARG A 155 18.05 1.17 10.15
N SER A 156 17.26 1.98 10.85
CA SER A 156 17.54 2.43 12.21
C SER A 156 17.16 1.40 13.28
N MET A 157 16.60 0.25 12.89
CA MET A 157 16.26 -0.86 13.76
C MET A 157 16.77 -2.17 13.14
N PRO A 158 18.05 -2.52 13.36
CA PRO A 158 18.62 -3.78 12.91
C PRO A 158 17.76 -4.97 13.38
N GLY A 159 17.40 -5.86 12.45
CA GLY A 159 16.51 -6.98 12.73
C GLY A 159 15.04 -6.71 12.38
N PHE A 160 14.67 -5.47 12.06
CA PHE A 160 13.38 -5.18 11.44
C PHE A 160 13.32 -5.78 10.02
N PRO A 161 12.19 -6.39 9.60
CA PRO A 161 12.10 -7.04 8.30
C PRO A 161 12.42 -6.09 7.14
N GLU A 162 13.12 -6.62 6.13
CA GLU A 162 13.17 -6.00 4.81
C GLU A 162 11.86 -6.31 4.06
N TYR A 163 11.27 -5.29 3.45
CA TYR A 163 10.09 -5.41 2.60
C TYR A 163 10.48 -5.85 1.19
N ASP A 164 11.01 -7.06 1.14
CA ASP A 164 11.43 -7.75 -0.06
C ASP A 164 10.22 -8.28 -0.87
N ARG A 165 10.51 -8.86 -2.03
CA ARG A 165 9.48 -9.48 -2.89
C ARG A 165 8.64 -10.50 -2.13
N ARG A 166 9.28 -11.33 -1.30
CA ARG A 166 8.63 -12.45 -0.64
C ARG A 166 7.62 -11.94 0.37
N PHE A 167 7.97 -10.91 1.15
CA PHE A 167 7.06 -10.23 2.06
C PHE A 167 5.93 -9.56 1.30
N LEU A 168 6.24 -8.75 0.29
CA LEU A 168 5.23 -8.01 -0.49
C LEU A 168 4.23 -8.92 -1.22
N ALA A 169 4.68 -10.09 -1.65
CA ALA A 169 3.81 -11.14 -2.19
C ALA A 169 2.89 -11.71 -1.09
N ARG A 170 3.46 -12.19 0.03
CA ARG A 170 2.70 -12.81 1.12
C ARG A 170 1.69 -11.87 1.78
N CYS A 171 2.00 -10.58 1.89
CA CYS A 171 1.09 -9.59 2.47
C CYS A 171 -0.01 -9.14 1.49
N GLY A 172 0.03 -9.58 0.23
CA GLY A 172 -0.94 -9.22 -0.81
C GLY A 172 -0.67 -7.89 -1.51
N MET A 173 0.42 -7.19 -1.18
CA MET A 173 0.73 -5.88 -1.76
C MET A 173 0.96 -5.97 -3.27
N LEU A 174 1.74 -6.95 -3.75
CA LEU A 174 2.03 -7.10 -5.19
C LEU A 174 0.78 -7.43 -6.04
N SER A 175 -0.25 -8.04 -5.43
CA SER A 175 -1.55 -8.25 -6.08
C SER A 175 -2.46 -7.02 -5.99
N ALA A 176 -2.23 -6.15 -5.00
CA ALA A 176 -3.07 -4.98 -4.74
C ALA A 176 -2.56 -3.70 -5.43
N CYS A 177 -1.33 -3.68 -5.94
CA CYS A 177 -0.77 -2.52 -6.65
C CYS A 177 -0.49 -2.79 -8.14
N ASN A 178 -0.44 -1.71 -8.92
CA ASN A 178 -0.13 -1.75 -10.36
C ASN A 178 1.14 -0.95 -10.71
N THR A 179 1.64 -0.14 -9.78
CA THR A 179 2.82 0.69 -9.98
C THR A 179 3.76 0.56 -8.78
N ILE A 180 5.06 0.46 -9.04
CA ILE A 180 6.11 0.48 -8.01
C ILE A 180 7.03 1.69 -8.21
N GLY A 181 7.26 2.45 -7.14
CA GLY A 181 8.28 3.49 -7.09
C GLY A 181 9.60 2.99 -6.51
N THR A 182 10.71 3.40 -7.11
CA THR A 182 12.07 2.98 -6.73
C THR A 182 13.10 4.08 -7.00
N TYR A 183 14.18 4.17 -6.24
CA TYR A 183 15.30 5.06 -6.61
C TYR A 183 16.16 4.44 -7.73
N ASP A 184 16.61 3.19 -7.53
CA ASP A 184 17.67 2.58 -8.35
C ASP A 184 17.26 1.33 -9.13
N GLY A 185 16.05 0.81 -8.91
CA GLY A 185 15.56 -0.44 -9.47
C GLY A 185 15.61 -1.59 -8.47
N PHE A 186 15.14 -2.76 -8.88
CA PHE A 186 15.10 -3.95 -8.04
C PHE A 186 15.29 -5.23 -8.88
N ARG A 187 15.76 -6.31 -8.24
CA ARG A 187 16.23 -7.53 -8.94
C ARG A 187 15.19 -8.20 -9.84
N TRP A 188 13.91 -8.05 -9.52
CA TRP A 188 12.78 -8.68 -10.23
C TRP A 188 11.96 -7.67 -11.05
N MET A 189 12.52 -6.51 -11.34
CA MET A 189 11.86 -5.43 -12.09
C MET A 189 11.45 -5.85 -13.50
N LYS A 190 12.27 -6.64 -14.20
CA LYS A 190 11.89 -7.14 -15.52
C LYS A 190 10.60 -7.98 -15.45
N GLN A 191 10.52 -8.91 -14.52
CA GLN A 191 9.33 -9.77 -14.35
C GLN A 191 8.09 -8.94 -13.98
N TRP A 192 8.26 -7.89 -13.18
CA TRP A 192 7.18 -6.95 -12.88
C TRP A 192 6.68 -6.22 -14.13
N LEU A 193 7.58 -5.67 -14.95
CA LEU A 193 7.24 -5.00 -16.20
C LEU A 193 6.63 -5.95 -17.22
N ASP A 194 7.19 -7.16 -17.37
CA ASP A 194 6.69 -8.21 -18.26
C ASP A 194 5.25 -8.64 -17.88
N SER A 195 4.87 -8.50 -16.59
CA SER A 195 3.49 -8.72 -16.16
C SER A 195 2.49 -7.64 -16.62
N GLY A 196 2.98 -6.59 -17.29
CA GLY A 196 2.20 -5.44 -17.78
C GLY A 196 2.03 -4.32 -16.75
N ARG A 197 2.74 -4.40 -15.61
CA ARG A 197 2.70 -3.41 -14.53
C ARG A 197 3.78 -2.34 -14.70
N HIS A 198 3.64 -1.22 -14.00
CA HIS A 198 4.54 -0.08 -14.17
C HIS A 198 5.60 0.03 -13.08
N THR A 199 6.79 0.51 -13.45
CA THR A 199 7.79 0.98 -12.49
C THR A 199 8.17 2.43 -12.80
N VAL A 200 8.30 3.24 -11.76
CA VAL A 200 8.66 4.66 -11.86
C VAL A 200 9.86 4.95 -10.98
N ARG A 201 10.78 5.82 -11.44
CA ARG A 201 11.92 6.21 -10.59
C ARG A 201 11.56 7.39 -9.69
N ILE A 202 12.11 7.42 -8.50
CA ILE A 202 11.97 8.54 -7.57
C ILE A 202 13.12 9.51 -7.79
N ALA A 203 12.81 10.73 -8.24
CA ALA A 203 13.74 11.83 -8.37
C ALA A 203 13.66 12.73 -7.12
N GLY A 204 14.41 12.35 -6.08
CA GLY A 204 14.54 13.13 -4.85
C GLY A 204 15.67 14.18 -4.94
N GLY A 205 15.80 15.00 -3.89
CA GLY A 205 16.94 15.93 -3.78
C GLY A 205 16.86 17.12 -4.74
N ILE A 206 15.65 17.54 -5.14
CA ILE A 206 15.46 18.63 -6.11
C ILE A 206 15.90 20.02 -5.60
N GLY A 207 16.31 20.07 -4.32
CA GLY A 207 17.07 21.12 -3.65
C GLY A 207 18.15 21.83 -4.49
N GLY A 208 18.86 21.10 -5.34
CA GLY A 208 19.97 21.64 -6.12
C GLY A 208 19.60 22.14 -7.52
N LEU A 209 18.37 21.92 -7.99
CA LEU A 209 17.99 22.11 -9.39
C LEU A 209 17.61 23.57 -9.66
N THR A 210 18.60 24.47 -9.67
CA THR A 210 18.38 25.93 -9.74
C THR A 210 18.13 26.48 -11.13
N THR A 211 18.31 25.68 -12.19
CA THR A 211 18.12 26.11 -13.58
C THR A 211 17.25 25.12 -14.36
N THR A 212 16.64 25.58 -15.46
CA THR A 212 15.85 24.75 -16.37
C THR A 212 16.67 23.57 -16.90
N LYS A 213 17.95 23.79 -17.23
CA LYS A 213 18.85 22.75 -17.74
C LYS A 213 19.07 21.65 -16.71
N LEU A 214 19.44 22.02 -15.48
CA LEU A 214 19.69 21.05 -14.40
C LEU A 214 18.43 20.23 -14.10
N ALA A 215 17.27 20.88 -14.03
CA ALA A 215 16.00 20.21 -13.79
C ALA A 215 15.64 19.22 -14.92
N TYR A 216 15.76 19.66 -16.18
CA TYR A 216 15.50 18.83 -17.35
C TYR A 216 16.43 17.61 -17.42
N GLU A 217 17.75 17.81 -17.23
CA GLU A 217 18.74 16.72 -17.29
C GLU A 217 18.52 15.70 -16.17
N HIS A 218 18.28 16.17 -14.94
CA HIS A 218 18.06 15.30 -13.79
C HIS A 218 16.78 14.45 -13.96
N TRP A 219 15.62 15.08 -14.17
CA TRP A 219 14.36 14.35 -14.33
C TRP A 219 14.32 13.52 -15.61
N GLY A 220 14.91 14.03 -16.70
CA GLY A 220 15.04 13.31 -17.95
C GLY A 220 15.84 12.01 -17.81
N GLY A 221 16.90 12.01 -16.98
CA GLY A 221 17.68 10.84 -16.62
C GLY A 221 16.92 9.85 -15.72
N CYS A 222 16.11 10.34 -14.78
CA CYS A 222 15.24 9.51 -13.95
C CYS A 222 14.12 8.82 -14.76
N MET A 223 13.73 9.37 -15.91
CA MET A 223 12.80 8.69 -16.83
C MET A 223 13.43 7.53 -17.61
N GLU A 224 14.72 7.24 -17.40
CA GLU A 224 15.43 6.13 -18.04
C GLU A 224 16.03 5.14 -17.03
N HIS A 225 16.10 3.88 -17.45
CA HIS A 225 16.72 2.78 -16.73
C HIS A 225 17.01 1.62 -17.72
N PRO A 226 18.13 0.89 -17.61
CA PRO A 226 18.46 -0.19 -18.54
C PRO A 226 17.40 -1.30 -18.65
N THR A 227 16.72 -1.63 -17.55
CA THR A 227 15.60 -2.61 -17.52
C THR A 227 14.30 -2.02 -18.07
N GLY A 228 14.22 -0.71 -18.28
CA GLY A 228 13.01 0.03 -18.65
C GLY A 228 12.28 0.61 -17.43
N VAL A 229 11.68 1.78 -17.58
CA VAL A 229 10.77 2.43 -16.61
C VAL A 229 9.68 3.20 -17.36
N ASN A 230 8.51 3.33 -16.72
CA ASN A 230 7.33 3.96 -17.29
C ASN A 230 7.25 5.47 -16.97
N GLY A 231 8.10 6.00 -16.09
CA GLY A 231 8.04 7.40 -15.71
C GLY A 231 8.90 7.73 -14.50
N THR A 232 8.66 8.92 -13.94
CA THR A 232 9.34 9.41 -12.74
C THR A 232 8.37 10.09 -11.79
N ILE A 233 8.63 9.90 -10.50
CA ILE A 233 8.16 10.73 -9.40
C ILE A 233 9.16 11.87 -9.23
N ILE A 234 8.66 13.07 -8.92
CA ILE A 234 9.48 14.25 -8.63
C ILE A 234 9.10 14.73 -7.22
N ASP A 235 10.04 14.55 -6.29
CA ASP A 235 9.88 14.66 -4.84
C ASP A 235 10.79 15.78 -4.29
N GLU A 236 10.28 16.96 -3.90
CA GLU A 236 8.88 17.41 -3.86
C GLU A 236 8.73 18.93 -4.13
N PHE A 237 7.56 19.35 -4.63
CA PHE A 237 7.19 20.75 -4.80
C PHE A 237 6.46 21.27 -3.56
N TYR A 238 7.09 22.19 -2.84
CA TYR A 238 6.52 22.81 -1.63
C TYR A 238 6.82 24.32 -1.57
N PRO A 239 6.13 25.10 -0.73
CA PRO A 239 6.17 26.56 -0.77
C PRO A 239 7.57 27.14 -0.59
N GLY A 240 8.40 26.47 0.21
CA GLY A 240 9.81 26.84 0.45
C GLY A 240 10.70 26.79 -0.79
N LEU A 241 10.29 26.10 -1.86
CA LEU A 241 11.01 26.01 -3.14
C LEU A 241 10.32 26.77 -4.29
N SER A 242 9.28 27.56 -3.99
CA SER A 242 8.50 28.30 -5.00
C SER A 242 9.34 29.20 -5.91
N GLY A 243 10.45 29.76 -5.41
CA GLY A 243 11.39 30.56 -6.20
C GLY A 243 12.02 29.82 -7.39
N ARG A 244 11.92 28.49 -7.45
CA ARG A 244 12.45 27.66 -8.54
C ARG A 244 11.42 27.30 -9.60
N PHE A 245 10.13 27.57 -9.36
CA PHE A 245 9.06 27.14 -10.26
C PHE A 245 9.21 27.73 -11.68
N SER A 246 9.75 28.95 -11.80
CA SER A 246 10.04 29.59 -13.10
C SER A 246 11.06 28.82 -13.94
N ALA A 247 12.01 28.12 -13.31
CA ALA A 247 12.97 27.25 -13.99
C ALA A 247 12.40 25.85 -14.25
N TRP A 248 11.59 25.35 -13.33
CA TRP A 248 11.04 23.98 -13.36
C TRP A 248 9.88 23.80 -14.34
N VAL A 249 8.97 24.77 -14.45
CA VAL A 249 7.83 24.70 -15.39
C VAL A 249 8.30 24.49 -16.84
N PRO A 250 9.26 25.27 -17.39
CA PRO A 250 9.75 25.03 -18.76
C PRO A 250 10.44 23.68 -18.93
N ALA A 251 11.18 23.21 -17.92
CA ALA A 251 11.84 21.90 -17.96
C ALA A 251 10.81 20.77 -18.05
N LEU A 252 9.74 20.83 -17.24
CA LEU A 252 8.65 19.86 -17.26
C LEU A 252 7.90 19.90 -18.59
N LYS A 253 7.51 21.08 -19.08
CA LYS A 253 6.85 21.22 -20.40
C LYS A 253 7.68 20.59 -21.51
N ARG A 254 8.99 20.83 -21.50
CA ARG A 254 9.93 20.22 -22.46
C ARG A 254 9.96 18.70 -22.35
N LEU A 255 10.07 18.15 -21.13
CA LEU A 255 10.03 16.69 -20.92
C LEU A 255 8.72 16.08 -21.38
N ARG A 256 7.58 16.76 -21.17
CA ARG A 256 6.27 16.28 -21.60
C ARG A 256 6.11 16.29 -23.12
N ALA A 257 6.69 17.27 -23.80
CA ALA A 257 6.72 17.32 -25.26
C ALA A 257 7.64 16.24 -25.87
N GLU A 258 8.82 16.01 -25.30
CA GLU A 258 9.80 15.07 -25.84
C GLU A 258 9.56 13.60 -25.42
N LYS A 259 8.97 13.38 -24.24
CA LYS A 259 8.69 12.05 -23.68
C LYS A 259 7.21 11.89 -23.28
N PRO A 260 6.25 12.08 -24.21
CA PRO A 260 4.81 12.08 -23.89
C PRO A 260 4.30 10.73 -23.35
N HIS A 261 5.00 9.64 -23.68
CA HIS A 261 4.69 8.27 -23.27
C HIS A 261 5.18 7.90 -21.87
N LYS A 262 6.09 8.68 -21.27
CA LYS A 262 6.51 8.49 -19.88
C LYS A 262 5.48 9.14 -18.98
N HIS A 263 5.28 8.65 -17.76
CA HIS A 263 4.45 9.30 -16.75
C HIS A 263 5.28 10.27 -15.90
N CYS A 264 4.64 11.34 -15.42
CA CYS A 264 5.23 12.30 -14.51
C CYS A 264 4.31 12.44 -13.30
N TYR A 265 4.82 12.13 -12.11
CA TYR A 265 4.11 12.21 -10.84
C TYR A 265 4.75 13.32 -10.01
N LEU A 266 4.04 14.43 -9.85
CA LEU A 266 4.54 15.64 -9.19
C LEU A 266 4.08 15.63 -7.74
N TYR A 267 4.99 15.42 -6.78
CA TYR A 267 4.64 15.44 -5.36
C TYR A 267 4.46 16.87 -4.88
N LEU A 268 3.34 17.12 -4.22
CA LEU A 268 2.93 18.44 -3.78
C LEU A 268 2.75 18.44 -2.26
N ALA A 269 3.36 19.43 -1.62
CA ALA A 269 3.07 19.81 -0.24
C ALA A 269 2.71 21.30 -0.16
N GLY A 270 1.89 21.68 0.82
CA GLY A 270 1.33 23.03 0.96
C GLY A 270 -0.04 23.20 0.28
N THR A 271 -0.67 24.36 0.48
CA THR A 271 -2.05 24.58 0.00
C THR A 271 -2.11 24.74 -1.53
N ALA A 272 -3.28 24.53 -2.13
CA ALA A 272 -3.49 24.73 -3.57
C ALA A 272 -3.10 26.15 -4.05
N LYS A 273 -3.19 27.15 -3.17
CA LYS A 273 -2.73 28.52 -3.43
C LYS A 273 -1.20 28.60 -3.46
N ASP A 274 -0.53 28.01 -2.47
CA ASP A 274 0.92 28.13 -2.31
C ASP A 274 1.69 27.51 -3.48
N ILE A 275 1.15 26.43 -4.06
CA ILE A 275 1.79 25.70 -5.15
C ILE A 275 1.11 25.92 -6.52
N ARG A 276 0.22 26.91 -6.63
CA ARG A 276 -0.45 27.28 -7.89
C ARG A 276 0.54 27.55 -9.03
N GLY A 277 1.68 28.20 -8.71
CA GLY A 277 2.70 28.57 -9.69
C GLY A 277 3.38 27.41 -10.41
N ILE A 278 3.29 26.18 -9.89
CA ILE A 278 3.75 24.96 -10.58
C ILE A 278 2.58 24.16 -11.18
N VAL A 279 1.41 24.11 -10.53
CA VAL A 279 0.28 23.30 -10.98
C VAL A 279 -0.46 23.91 -12.16
N GLU A 280 -0.87 25.18 -12.06
CA GLU A 280 -1.69 25.83 -13.10
C GLU A 280 -1.00 25.83 -14.47
N PRO A 281 0.31 26.12 -14.60
CA PRO A 281 0.99 26.05 -15.89
C PRO A 281 1.13 24.63 -16.47
N LEU A 282 0.93 23.59 -15.66
CA LEU A 282 1.12 22.18 -16.02
C LEU A 282 -0.18 21.38 -16.16
N LYS A 283 -1.35 22.00 -15.91
CA LYS A 283 -2.65 21.31 -15.93
C LYS A 283 -2.95 20.57 -17.23
N ASP A 284 -2.47 21.10 -18.36
CA ASP A 284 -2.66 20.52 -19.69
C ASP A 284 -1.54 19.56 -20.13
N GLN A 285 -0.57 19.26 -19.25
CA GLN A 285 0.66 18.55 -19.62
C GLN A 285 0.61 17.02 -19.38
N ASN A 286 -0.58 16.45 -19.14
CA ASN A 286 -0.79 15.04 -18.81
C ASN A 286 0.14 14.53 -17.68
N CYS A 287 0.24 15.33 -16.62
CA CYS A 287 0.92 14.96 -15.37
C CYS A 287 -0.11 14.44 -14.36
N TYR A 288 0.36 13.62 -13.42
CA TYR A 288 -0.36 13.34 -12.18
C TYR A 288 0.20 14.22 -11.07
N PHE A 289 -0.70 14.74 -10.24
CA PHE A 289 -0.40 15.58 -9.09
C PHE A 289 -0.64 14.74 -7.85
N VAL A 290 0.42 14.54 -7.07
CA VAL A 290 0.42 13.65 -5.93
C VAL A 290 0.37 14.50 -4.67
N LEU A 291 -0.71 14.42 -3.91
CA LEU A 291 -0.86 15.16 -2.66
C LEU A 291 -0.24 14.35 -1.53
N GLU A 292 0.83 14.87 -0.93
CA GLU A 292 1.49 14.23 0.21
C GLU A 292 0.70 14.52 1.49
N GLU A 293 -0.07 13.53 1.93
CA GLU A 293 -1.05 13.67 2.99
C GLU A 293 -0.52 13.02 4.28
N GLN A 294 0.20 13.83 5.05
CA GLN A 294 0.48 13.53 6.44
C GLN A 294 -0.58 14.20 7.33
N THR A 295 -1.30 13.40 8.10
CA THR A 295 -2.32 13.88 9.03
C THR A 295 -1.95 13.51 10.44
N TYR A 296 -2.01 14.48 11.34
CA TYR A 296 -1.94 14.22 12.77
C TYR A 296 -3.14 13.38 13.21
N GLU A 297 -2.87 12.37 14.03
CA GLU A 297 -3.90 11.62 14.73
C GLU A 297 -4.67 12.55 15.68
N ALA A 298 -5.96 12.28 15.87
CA ALA A 298 -6.79 12.98 16.84
C ALA A 298 -7.23 12.00 17.93
N ARG A 299 -7.46 12.46 19.16
CA ARG A 299 -7.86 11.54 20.25
C ARG A 299 -9.31 11.07 20.12
N THR A 300 -10.14 11.76 19.35
CA THR A 300 -11.53 11.38 19.13
C THR A 300 -11.89 11.27 17.67
N LEU A 301 -12.87 10.42 17.36
CA LEU A 301 -13.39 10.27 16.01
C LEU A 301 -13.98 11.59 15.49
N ALA A 302 -14.69 12.32 16.35
CA ALA A 302 -15.31 13.60 15.99
C ALA A 302 -14.27 14.64 15.56
N GLU A 303 -13.15 14.74 16.28
CA GLU A 303 -12.02 15.61 15.90
C GLU A 303 -11.38 15.15 14.59
N LEU A 304 -11.14 13.84 14.44
CA LEU A 304 -10.54 13.26 13.23
C LEU A 304 -11.36 13.57 11.97
N THR A 305 -12.69 13.50 12.07
CA THR A 305 -13.59 13.64 10.90
C THR A 305 -14.10 15.05 10.67
N LYS A 306 -13.85 16.00 11.59
CA LYS A 306 -14.48 17.34 11.59
C LYS A 306 -14.35 18.07 10.25
N GLU A 307 -13.14 18.15 9.71
CA GLU A 307 -12.85 18.86 8.46
C GLU A 307 -12.94 17.95 7.21
N GLY A 308 -13.04 16.64 7.44
CA GLY A 308 -12.87 15.59 6.45
C GLY A 308 -11.43 15.49 5.94
N PHE A 309 -11.05 14.28 5.54
CA PHE A 309 -9.71 14.01 5.02
C PHE A 309 -9.53 14.64 3.63
N ALA A 310 -8.49 15.46 3.43
CA ALA A 310 -8.05 16.06 2.15
C ALA A 310 -9.07 16.93 1.35
N ARG A 311 -10.33 17.07 1.81
CA ARG A 311 -11.42 17.72 1.06
C ARG A 311 -11.09 19.14 0.60
N ASN A 312 -10.62 19.98 1.53
CA ASN A 312 -10.34 21.38 1.26
C ASN A 312 -9.16 21.56 0.31
N TRP A 313 -8.22 20.61 0.32
CA TRP A 313 -7.07 20.65 -0.58
C TRP A 313 -7.52 20.48 -2.03
N VAL A 314 -8.32 19.44 -2.30
CA VAL A 314 -8.88 19.15 -3.63
C VAL A 314 -9.78 20.28 -4.12
N LYS A 315 -10.65 20.82 -3.27
CA LYS A 315 -11.50 21.98 -3.63
C LYS A 315 -10.68 23.18 -4.08
N GLY A 316 -9.57 23.47 -3.40
CA GLY A 316 -8.69 24.58 -3.78
C GLY A 316 -8.04 24.41 -5.16
N PHE A 317 -7.79 23.18 -5.60
CA PHE A 317 -7.28 22.92 -6.95
C PHE A 317 -8.36 23.06 -8.02
N GLU A 318 -9.59 22.59 -7.75
CA GLU A 318 -10.72 22.69 -8.65
C GLU A 318 -11.03 24.13 -9.08
N GLU A 319 -10.72 25.12 -8.24
CA GLU A 319 -10.94 26.55 -8.54
C GLU A 319 -10.20 27.03 -9.81
N TYR A 320 -9.05 26.44 -10.16
CA TYR A 320 -8.26 26.83 -11.34
C TYR A 320 -7.91 25.65 -12.27
N PHE A 321 -8.22 24.44 -11.84
CA PHE A 321 -8.07 23.22 -12.60
C PHE A 321 -9.32 22.32 -12.43
N PRO A 322 -10.44 22.62 -13.13
CA PRO A 322 -11.62 21.77 -13.12
C PRO A 322 -11.30 20.34 -13.62
N GLY A 323 -11.75 19.33 -12.86
CA GLY A 323 -11.43 17.92 -13.12
C GLY A 323 -10.08 17.46 -12.53
N PHE A 324 -9.48 18.23 -11.65
CA PHE A 324 -8.26 17.90 -10.91
C PHE A 324 -8.30 16.51 -10.24
N PRO A 325 -9.40 16.03 -9.61
CA PRO A 325 -9.46 14.70 -9.01
C PRO A 325 -9.02 13.57 -9.94
N GLU A 326 -9.29 13.66 -11.25
CA GLU A 326 -8.88 12.65 -12.22
C GLU A 326 -7.36 12.58 -12.42
N ARG A 327 -6.66 13.68 -12.13
CA ARG A 327 -5.20 13.79 -12.16
C ARG A 327 -4.58 13.77 -10.77
N CYS A 328 -5.39 13.63 -9.72
CA CYS A 328 -4.95 13.59 -8.33
C CYS A 328 -4.64 12.16 -7.89
N ILE A 329 -3.48 11.98 -7.27
CA ILE A 329 -3.12 10.78 -6.51
C ILE A 329 -2.98 11.19 -5.05
N HIS A 330 -3.66 10.50 -4.16
CA HIS A 330 -3.51 10.74 -2.73
C HIS A 330 -2.38 9.86 -2.18
N SER A 331 -1.31 10.49 -1.72
CA SER A 331 -0.17 9.80 -1.09
C SER A 331 -0.35 9.79 0.41
N ILE A 332 -0.81 8.66 0.93
CA ILE A 332 -1.20 8.53 2.33
C ILE A 332 0.02 8.11 3.15
N GLY A 333 0.35 8.89 4.18
CA GLY A 333 1.42 8.54 5.11
C GLY A 333 1.05 7.32 5.95
N VAL A 334 1.94 6.33 6.06
CA VAL A 334 1.69 5.07 6.80
C VAL A 334 2.77 4.78 7.86
N MET A 335 3.51 5.81 8.24
CA MET A 335 4.59 5.73 9.20
C MET A 335 4.03 5.34 10.58
N SER A 336 4.40 4.16 11.04
CA SER A 336 3.80 3.52 12.22
C SER A 336 4.85 2.75 13.00
N GLY A 337 4.78 2.85 14.33
CA GLY A 337 5.74 2.21 15.23
C GLY A 337 7.04 3.00 15.38
N PRO A 338 8.17 2.33 15.67
CA PRO A 338 9.46 2.99 15.87
C PRO A 338 9.87 3.85 14.68
N SER A 339 10.36 5.06 14.94
CA SER A 339 10.84 5.98 13.91
C SER A 339 12.21 6.53 14.27
N ASP A 340 13.06 6.69 13.25
CA ASP A 340 14.38 7.31 13.39
C ASP A 340 14.32 8.84 13.38
N SER A 341 13.13 9.38 13.13
CA SER A 341 12.86 10.80 13.13
C SER A 341 11.45 11.04 13.67
N LYS A 342 10.91 12.22 13.38
CA LYS A 342 9.60 12.67 13.84
C LYS A 342 8.52 12.22 12.85
N TYR A 343 8.50 10.95 12.48
CA TYR A 343 7.59 10.44 11.45
C TYR A 343 6.55 9.44 11.95
N ASN A 344 6.64 8.91 13.17
CA ASN A 344 5.62 7.95 13.64
C ASN A 344 4.28 8.67 13.84
N ASP A 345 3.29 8.40 12.98
CA ASP A 345 1.96 9.01 13.05
C ASP A 345 0.98 8.19 13.91
N ASP A 346 1.36 6.99 14.38
CA ASP A 346 0.67 6.24 15.43
C ASP A 346 1.10 6.82 16.79
N ILE A 347 0.46 7.93 17.16
CA ILE A 347 0.90 8.81 18.24
C ILE A 347 0.07 8.69 19.48
N TYR A 348 -1.09 8.03 19.50
CA TYR A 348 -1.92 7.91 20.70
C TYR A 348 -2.25 6.42 20.97
N PRO A 349 -1.77 5.84 22.09
CA PRO A 349 -1.98 4.42 22.36
C PRO A 349 -3.42 4.06 22.80
N ASP A 350 -4.31 5.06 22.92
CA ASP A 350 -5.74 4.90 23.19
C ASP A 350 -6.63 5.00 21.93
N VAL A 351 -6.05 5.10 20.73
CA VAL A 351 -6.79 5.06 19.46
C VAL A 351 -6.14 4.13 18.44
N SER A 352 -6.91 3.72 17.42
CA SER A 352 -6.46 2.80 16.38
C SER A 352 -6.02 3.56 15.13
N TYR A 353 -4.70 3.55 14.90
CA TYR A 353 -4.12 4.05 13.66
C TYR A 353 -4.61 3.27 12.41
N LYS A 354 -4.98 1.98 12.56
CA LYS A 354 -5.57 1.20 11.44
C LYS A 354 -6.92 1.75 11.02
N VAL A 355 -7.78 2.03 11.99
CA VAL A 355 -9.10 2.62 11.73
C VAL A 355 -8.94 4.03 11.16
N LEU A 356 -7.97 4.84 11.64
CA LEU A 356 -7.66 6.13 11.03
C LEU A 356 -7.34 5.97 9.54
N LYS A 357 -6.42 5.07 9.18
CA LYS A 357 -6.05 4.86 7.77
C LYS A 357 -7.23 4.37 6.94
N GLU A 358 -8.05 3.48 7.47
CA GLU A 358 -9.27 3.06 6.79
C GLU A 358 -10.22 4.22 6.52
N LEU A 359 -10.48 5.07 7.51
CA LEU A 359 -11.39 6.22 7.34
C LEU A 359 -10.89 7.18 6.26
N GLN A 360 -9.58 7.33 6.10
CA GLN A 360 -8.98 8.10 5.00
C GLN A 360 -9.29 7.46 3.64
N PHE A 361 -9.02 6.17 3.48
CA PHE A 361 -9.36 5.45 2.25
C PHE A 361 -10.86 5.44 1.95
N HIS A 362 -11.70 5.29 2.99
CA HIS A 362 -13.16 5.30 2.89
C HIS A 362 -13.66 6.67 2.40
N ALA A 363 -13.14 7.76 2.96
CA ALA A 363 -13.45 9.12 2.51
C ALA A 363 -13.08 9.29 1.02
N LEU A 364 -11.84 8.94 0.64
CA LEU A 364 -11.41 9.03 -0.77
C LEU A 364 -12.30 8.20 -1.71
N ALA A 365 -12.77 7.04 -1.27
CA ALA A 365 -13.62 6.17 -2.07
C ALA A 365 -15.07 6.66 -2.20
N THR A 366 -15.62 7.37 -1.22
CA THR A 366 -17.07 7.61 -1.13
C THR A 366 -17.49 9.07 -1.23
N ASP A 367 -16.60 10.00 -0.93
CA ASP A 367 -16.90 11.43 -0.90
C ASP A 367 -16.83 12.04 -2.32
N PRO A 368 -17.92 12.64 -2.85
CA PRO A 368 -17.97 13.09 -4.23
C PRO A 368 -16.90 14.09 -4.64
N VAL A 369 -16.26 14.80 -3.71
CA VAL A 369 -15.18 15.76 -4.03
C VAL A 369 -13.97 15.09 -4.70
N PHE A 370 -13.76 13.80 -4.46
CA PHE A 370 -12.67 13.02 -5.05
C PHE A 370 -13.08 12.31 -6.34
N ALA A 371 -14.34 12.41 -6.78
CA ALA A 371 -14.83 11.68 -7.93
C ALA A 371 -14.51 12.42 -9.25
N PRO A 372 -13.98 11.72 -10.28
CA PRO A 372 -13.35 10.40 -10.24
C PRO A 372 -11.87 10.50 -9.87
N ALA A 373 -11.39 9.65 -8.95
CA ALA A 373 -10.03 9.75 -8.42
C ALA A 373 -8.98 9.18 -9.39
N GLY A 374 -7.82 9.83 -9.50
CA GLY A 374 -6.71 9.41 -10.36
C GLY A 374 -5.86 8.28 -9.76
N GLY A 375 -5.66 8.29 -8.45
CA GLY A 375 -4.79 7.33 -7.78
C GLY A 375 -4.82 7.37 -6.26
N VAL A 376 -4.21 6.34 -5.68
CA VAL A 376 -3.83 6.29 -4.28
C VAL A 376 -2.49 5.59 -4.14
N GLU A 377 -1.71 6.02 -3.17
CA GLU A 377 -0.46 5.36 -2.84
C GLU A 377 -0.15 5.47 -1.35
N ILE A 378 0.89 4.76 -0.93
CA ILE A 378 1.49 4.90 0.38
C ILE A 378 2.95 5.33 0.23
N TYR A 379 3.37 6.33 1.00
CA TYR A 379 4.76 6.76 1.05
C TYR A 379 5.38 6.43 2.41
N GLN A 380 6.72 6.36 2.45
CA GLN A 380 7.50 5.99 3.64
C GLN A 380 7.26 4.55 4.14
N SER A 381 6.98 3.61 3.23
CA SER A 381 6.88 2.17 3.55
C SER A 381 8.05 1.61 4.39
N PRO A 382 9.32 2.05 4.26
CA PRO A 382 10.42 1.50 5.08
C PRO A 382 10.32 1.78 6.58
N VAL A 383 9.47 2.71 7.03
CA VAL A 383 9.27 3.05 8.45
C VAL A 383 7.82 2.74 8.93
N CYS A 384 7.14 1.85 8.21
CA CYS A 384 5.82 1.32 8.54
C CYS A 384 5.98 -0.03 9.27
N ASP A 385 5.18 -0.36 10.27
CA ASP A 385 5.15 -1.72 10.84
C ASP A 385 4.62 -2.73 9.82
N GLU A 386 5.15 -3.95 9.85
CA GLU A 386 4.81 -5.04 8.93
C GLU A 386 3.32 -5.40 8.96
N GLU A 387 2.65 -5.21 10.10
CA GLU A 387 1.20 -5.32 10.21
C GLU A 387 0.46 -4.25 9.40
N TYR A 388 0.88 -3.00 9.49
CA TYR A 388 0.25 -1.90 8.77
C TYR A 388 0.45 -2.02 7.25
N LEU A 389 1.56 -2.60 6.78
CA LEU A 389 1.68 -2.92 5.35
C LEU A 389 0.69 -3.98 4.88
N ARG A 390 0.41 -5.01 5.70
CA ARG A 390 -0.70 -5.95 5.39
C ARG A 390 -2.03 -5.22 5.37
N TRP A 391 -2.26 -4.32 6.31
CA TRP A 391 -3.48 -3.53 6.38
C TRP A 391 -3.65 -2.66 5.12
N CYS A 392 -2.62 -1.94 4.68
CA CYS A 392 -2.66 -1.13 3.47
C CYS A 392 -2.92 -1.98 2.21
N ALA A 393 -2.35 -3.18 2.11
CA ALA A 393 -2.67 -4.08 1.00
C ALA A 393 -4.17 -4.45 0.97
N ARG A 394 -4.79 -4.68 2.14
CA ARG A 394 -6.25 -4.91 2.22
C ARG A 394 -7.06 -3.67 1.86
N LEU A 395 -6.62 -2.47 2.28
CA LEU A 395 -7.28 -1.20 1.91
C LEU A 395 -7.23 -0.95 0.40
N PHE A 396 -6.08 -1.14 -0.23
CA PHE A 396 -5.94 -1.08 -1.69
C PHE A 396 -6.88 -2.05 -2.39
N ARG A 397 -6.91 -3.32 -1.94
CA ARG A 397 -7.81 -4.31 -2.53
C ARG A 397 -9.28 -3.90 -2.37
N HIS A 398 -9.70 -3.55 -1.17
CA HIS A 398 -11.10 -3.29 -0.83
C HIS A 398 -11.67 -2.05 -1.53
N TYR A 399 -10.93 -0.94 -1.50
CA TYR A 399 -11.40 0.34 -2.04
C TYR A 399 -11.00 0.56 -3.50
N ALA A 400 -9.76 0.26 -3.88
CA ALA A 400 -9.22 0.65 -5.20
C ALA A 400 -9.35 -0.45 -6.27
N ILE A 401 -9.70 -1.69 -5.92
CA ILE A 401 -9.91 -2.79 -6.88
C ILE A 401 -11.33 -3.36 -6.78
N GLU A 402 -11.79 -3.67 -5.56
CA GLU A 402 -13.15 -4.20 -5.35
C GLU A 402 -14.23 -3.14 -5.49
N GLY A 403 -13.87 -1.87 -5.26
CA GLY A 403 -14.81 -0.75 -5.40
C GLY A 403 -15.80 -0.65 -4.25
N SER A 404 -15.47 -1.21 -3.07
CA SER A 404 -16.38 -1.16 -1.92
C SER A 404 -16.63 0.27 -1.46
N ARG A 405 -17.84 0.51 -0.94
CA ARG A 405 -18.23 1.74 -0.22
C ARG A 405 -18.35 1.52 1.29
N GLU A 406 -18.26 0.27 1.72
CA GLU A 406 -18.39 -0.11 3.13
C GLU A 406 -17.04 -0.01 3.84
N ARG A 407 -17.07 0.09 5.16
CA ARG A 407 -15.86 -0.11 5.97
C ARG A 407 -15.34 -1.54 5.79
N LEU A 408 -14.03 -1.68 5.81
CA LEU A 408 -13.29 -2.94 5.81
C LEU A 408 -13.30 -3.62 7.19
N THR A 409 -13.44 -2.86 8.28
CA THR A 409 -13.56 -3.35 9.66
C THR A 409 -14.69 -2.66 10.43
N ASP A 410 -15.25 -3.38 11.40
CA ASP A 410 -16.20 -2.85 12.37
C ASP A 410 -15.51 -2.35 13.65
N ASP A 411 -14.16 -2.37 13.69
CA ASP A 411 -13.41 -1.93 14.86
C ASP A 411 -13.66 -0.44 15.19
N PRO A 412 -13.78 -0.10 16.48
CA PRO A 412 -13.91 1.28 16.90
C PRO A 412 -12.58 2.02 16.75
N TYR A 413 -12.66 3.33 16.54
CA TYR A 413 -11.47 4.18 16.53
C TYR A 413 -10.82 4.26 17.92
N ALA A 414 -11.61 4.34 18.99
CA ALA A 414 -11.09 4.38 20.36
C ALA A 414 -10.75 2.96 20.86
N LEU A 415 -9.54 2.78 21.37
CA LEU A 415 -9.06 1.55 21.99
C LEU A 415 -9.39 1.55 23.48
N SER A 416 -10.49 0.88 23.83
CA SER A 416 -11.02 0.81 25.21
C SER A 416 -10.46 -0.36 26.03
N HIS A 417 -9.41 -1.01 25.54
CA HIS A 417 -8.85 -2.23 26.12
C HIS A 417 -8.17 -1.99 27.47
N ILE A 418 -7.53 -0.83 27.65
CA ILE A 418 -6.90 -0.40 28.91
C ILE A 418 -7.11 1.11 29.11
N LYS A 419 -6.84 1.59 30.32
CA LYS A 419 -6.93 3.00 30.72
C LYS A 419 -5.57 3.60 30.96
N ASN A 420 -5.46 4.91 30.70
CA ASN A 420 -4.26 5.72 30.92
C ASN A 420 -2.97 5.08 30.33
N PRO A 421 -2.97 4.72 29.04
CA PRO A 421 -1.88 3.98 28.39
C PRO A 421 -0.56 4.76 28.22
N ASP A 422 -0.60 6.09 28.35
CA ASP A 422 0.56 7.00 28.28
C ASP A 422 0.96 7.58 29.65
N PHE A 423 0.30 7.17 30.73
CA PHE A 423 0.54 7.70 32.09
C PHE A 423 0.33 9.22 32.23
N ASP A 424 -0.53 9.81 31.39
CA ASP A 424 -0.92 11.22 31.47
C ASP A 424 -1.55 11.57 32.82
N GLU A 425 -2.32 10.63 33.39
CA GLU A 425 -2.94 10.73 34.72
C GLU A 425 -2.09 10.04 35.82
N GLY A 426 -0.77 9.95 35.62
CA GLY A 426 0.13 9.24 36.53
C GLY A 426 -0.10 7.72 36.50
N LEU A 427 -0.14 7.07 37.68
CA LEU A 427 -0.42 5.62 37.79
C LEU A 427 -1.91 5.30 37.95
N LYS A 428 -2.81 6.27 37.77
CA LYS A 428 -4.26 6.05 37.87
C LYS A 428 -4.71 4.96 36.89
N GLY A 429 -5.47 3.99 37.40
CA GLY A 429 -5.96 2.84 36.63
C GLY A 429 -4.99 1.65 36.57
N TRP A 430 -3.76 1.80 37.05
CA TRP A 430 -2.77 0.73 37.13
C TRP A 430 -2.69 0.15 38.54
N THR A 431 -2.63 -1.17 38.66
CA THR A 431 -2.22 -1.85 39.89
C THR A 431 -0.70 -1.88 39.94
N VAL A 432 -0.13 -1.38 41.05
CA VAL A 432 1.31 -1.17 41.20
C VAL A 432 1.83 -2.07 42.32
N ASN A 433 2.80 -2.92 42.00
CA ASN A 433 3.49 -3.80 42.93
C ASN A 433 4.98 -3.42 42.95
N PRO A 434 5.38 -2.46 43.79
CA PRO A 434 6.77 -2.03 43.82
C PRO A 434 7.66 -3.11 44.43
N ALA A 435 8.90 -3.16 43.96
CA ALA A 435 9.95 -3.97 44.56
C ALA A 435 10.33 -3.46 45.96
N MET A 436 10.32 -2.13 46.14
CA MET A 436 10.52 -1.43 47.41
C MET A 436 9.83 -0.06 47.37
N ASP A 437 9.65 0.60 48.51
CA ASP A 437 9.00 1.91 48.54
C ASP A 437 9.70 2.91 47.59
N GLY A 438 8.91 3.57 46.75
CA GLY A 438 9.40 4.54 45.77
C GLY A 438 10.05 3.94 44.51
N SER A 439 10.14 2.61 44.37
CA SER A 439 10.75 2.00 43.18
C SER A 439 9.85 1.98 41.95
N ILE A 440 8.59 2.40 42.07
CA ILE A 440 7.70 2.71 40.94
C ILE A 440 7.16 4.12 41.14
N ALA A 441 7.27 4.95 40.11
CA ALA A 441 6.76 6.31 40.10
C ALA A 441 6.35 6.74 38.68
N THR A 442 6.01 8.01 38.51
CA THR A 442 5.85 8.64 37.21
C THR A 442 6.78 9.82 37.08
N ALA A 443 7.30 10.07 35.88
CA ALA A 443 8.09 11.25 35.59
C ALA A 443 7.67 11.89 34.26
N LYS A 444 8.24 13.06 33.98
CA LYS A 444 8.03 13.79 32.73
C LYS A 444 9.39 14.24 32.19
N LEU A 445 9.59 14.07 30.89
CA LEU A 445 10.72 14.64 30.16
C LEU A 445 10.18 15.30 28.89
N GLU A 446 10.26 16.63 28.85
CA GLU A 446 9.67 17.40 27.75
C GLU A 446 10.39 17.13 26.42
N GLY A 447 9.63 16.79 25.39
CA GLY A 447 10.14 16.39 24.07
C GLY A 447 10.58 14.92 24.00
N TYR A 448 10.30 14.09 25.00
CA TYR A 448 10.63 12.66 25.00
C TYR A 448 9.82 11.91 23.92
N GLY A 449 8.51 12.15 23.81
CA GLY A 449 7.70 11.51 22.78
C GLY A 449 8.19 11.85 21.36
N LEU A 450 8.50 13.13 21.12
CA LEU A 450 8.90 13.61 19.81
C LEU A 450 10.36 13.28 19.44
N ASN A 451 11.31 13.48 20.36
CA ASN A 451 12.76 13.43 20.05
C ASN A 451 13.47 12.18 20.60
N VAL A 452 12.74 11.27 21.26
CA VAL A 452 13.23 9.94 21.62
C VAL A 452 12.35 8.87 20.99
N GLN A 453 11.02 8.98 21.14
CA GLN A 453 10.11 7.95 20.61
C GLN A 453 9.73 8.15 19.13
N GLY A 454 10.02 9.32 18.54
CA GLY A 454 9.70 9.64 17.15
C GLY A 454 8.22 9.92 16.86
N ARG A 455 7.39 10.11 17.90
CA ARG A 455 5.95 10.40 17.76
C ARG A 455 5.76 11.76 17.09
N HIS A 456 5.25 11.76 15.86
CA HIS A 456 5.02 12.93 15.04
C HIS A 456 3.80 13.73 15.52
N GLY A 457 3.98 14.42 16.64
CA GLY A 457 2.95 15.23 17.27
C GLY A 457 3.51 16.52 17.85
N ARG A 458 2.62 17.28 18.50
CA ARG A 458 3.03 18.46 19.27
C ARG A 458 3.91 18.05 20.44
N VAL A 459 4.92 18.87 20.77
CA VAL A 459 5.69 18.74 22.01
C VAL A 459 4.71 18.67 23.19
N GLY A 460 4.94 17.72 24.11
CA GLY A 460 4.04 17.40 25.22
C GLY A 460 3.37 16.03 25.08
N ILE A 461 3.13 15.54 23.87
CA ILE A 461 2.57 14.19 23.64
C ILE A 461 3.64 13.14 23.90
N GLY A 462 3.33 12.14 24.75
CA GLY A 462 4.26 11.08 25.10
C GLY A 462 5.41 11.52 26.02
N ASP A 463 5.32 12.69 26.65
CA ASP A 463 6.38 13.21 27.53
C ASP A 463 6.28 12.70 28.97
N ARG A 464 5.15 12.11 29.35
CA ARG A 464 4.93 11.44 30.64
C ARG A 464 5.12 9.94 30.48
N PHE A 465 5.59 9.28 31.54
CA PHE A 465 5.88 7.86 31.56
C PHE A 465 5.93 7.33 33.00
N ALA A 466 5.72 6.02 33.16
CA ALA A 466 6.04 5.33 34.40
C ALA A 466 7.56 5.09 34.49
N THR A 467 8.08 5.07 35.72
CA THR A 467 9.49 4.79 35.99
C THR A 467 9.60 3.62 36.96
N THR A 468 10.58 2.74 36.75
CA THR A 468 10.96 1.71 37.72
C THR A 468 12.43 1.85 38.09
N THR A 469 12.76 1.66 39.36
CA THR A 469 14.16 1.51 39.82
C THR A 469 14.40 0.05 40.15
N ARG A 470 15.24 -0.63 39.36
CA ARG A 470 15.42 -2.08 39.48
C ARG A 470 15.99 -2.48 40.84
N ASN A 471 15.37 -3.48 41.46
CA ASN A 471 15.84 -4.09 42.70
C ASN A 471 16.38 -5.51 42.44
N ALA A 472 17.30 -5.97 43.28
CA ALA A 472 17.97 -7.27 43.15
C ALA A 472 17.12 -8.46 43.61
N THR A 473 16.19 -8.26 44.55
CA THR A 473 15.48 -9.36 45.24
C THR A 473 14.04 -9.51 44.76
N LYS A 474 13.43 -8.45 44.23
CA LYS A 474 12.04 -8.43 43.79
C LYS A 474 11.87 -7.58 42.52
N PRO A 475 11.04 -7.98 41.55
CA PRO A 475 10.69 -7.14 40.41
C PRO A 475 9.75 -5.99 40.81
N ASN A 476 9.82 -4.90 40.05
CA ASN A 476 8.72 -3.96 39.95
C ASN A 476 7.68 -4.51 38.96
N GLU A 477 6.41 -4.42 39.29
CA GLU A 477 5.33 -4.76 38.36
C GLU A 477 4.23 -3.70 38.33
N ILE A 478 3.78 -3.36 37.13
CA ILE A 478 2.51 -2.67 36.92
C ILE A 478 1.57 -3.59 36.13
N SER A 479 0.29 -3.56 36.45
CA SER A 479 -0.68 -4.43 35.78
C SER A 479 -2.06 -3.79 35.63
N GLN A 480 -2.80 -4.26 34.64
CA GLN A 480 -4.18 -3.89 34.40
C GLN A 480 -4.94 -5.07 33.78
N GLU A 481 -6.24 -5.18 34.04
CA GLU A 481 -7.10 -6.07 33.26
C GLU A 481 -7.37 -5.44 31.89
N ILE A 482 -6.99 -6.15 30.83
CA ILE A 482 -7.38 -5.87 29.46
C ILE A 482 -8.85 -6.25 29.29
N ARG A 483 -9.65 -5.36 28.71
CA ARG A 483 -11.11 -5.49 28.55
C ARG A 483 -11.50 -5.56 27.08
N ASN A 484 -12.77 -5.89 26.83
CA ASN A 484 -13.40 -5.82 25.50
C ASN A 484 -12.67 -6.67 24.44
N LEU A 485 -12.06 -7.78 24.87
CA LEU A 485 -11.47 -8.75 23.96
C LEU A 485 -12.56 -9.62 23.32
N GLN A 486 -12.30 -10.10 22.12
CA GLN A 486 -13.13 -11.08 21.43
C GLN A 486 -12.43 -12.44 21.49
N PRO A 487 -13.01 -13.46 22.16
CA PRO A 487 -12.42 -14.81 22.18
C PRO A 487 -12.12 -15.33 20.77
N GLY A 488 -10.93 -15.90 20.58
CA GLY A 488 -10.44 -16.39 19.29
C GLY A 488 -9.76 -15.33 18.41
N ARG A 489 -9.93 -14.04 18.70
CA ARG A 489 -9.29 -12.95 17.96
C ARG A 489 -7.87 -12.69 18.47
N TYR A 490 -6.99 -12.26 17.55
CA TYR A 490 -5.63 -11.88 17.85
C TYR A 490 -5.51 -10.39 18.18
N TYR A 491 -4.61 -10.08 19.10
CA TYR A 491 -4.29 -8.73 19.59
C TYR A 491 -2.77 -8.59 19.75
N SER A 492 -2.29 -7.36 19.78
CA SER A 492 -0.92 -7.04 20.16
C SER A 492 -0.89 -6.08 21.35
N VAL A 493 0.13 -6.24 22.20
CA VAL A 493 0.53 -5.23 23.19
C VAL A 493 1.82 -4.60 22.71
N ARG A 494 1.84 -3.28 22.53
CA ARG A 494 3.05 -2.51 22.22
C ARG A 494 3.44 -1.67 23.43
N VAL A 495 4.75 -1.59 23.72
CA VAL A 495 5.31 -0.80 24.82
C VAL A 495 6.66 -0.23 24.38
N TYR A 496 6.91 1.04 24.71
CA TYR A 496 8.21 1.68 24.53
C TYR A 496 8.94 1.79 25.86
N THR A 497 10.24 1.50 25.86
CA THR A 497 11.07 1.69 27.04
C THR A 497 12.33 2.52 26.77
N GLY A 498 12.81 3.20 27.81
CA GLY A 498 14.05 3.98 27.81
C GLY A 498 14.89 3.71 29.06
N ASP A 499 16.19 3.96 29.00
CA ASP A 499 17.06 4.01 30.17
C ASP A 499 17.26 5.47 30.58
N ARG A 500 16.75 5.85 31.76
CA ARG A 500 16.77 7.23 32.23
C ARG A 500 18.18 7.77 32.41
N ALA A 501 19.09 6.94 32.91
CA ALA A 501 20.46 7.34 33.19
C ALA A 501 21.28 7.45 31.90
N ASN A 502 20.92 6.69 30.85
CA ASN A 502 21.64 6.73 29.59
C ASN A 502 20.77 6.37 28.37
N LEU A 503 20.07 7.38 27.83
CA LEU A 503 19.33 7.26 26.58
C LEU A 503 20.23 7.01 25.34
N HIS A 504 21.55 7.17 25.46
CA HIS A 504 22.51 7.06 24.36
C HIS A 504 23.20 5.69 24.27
N ARG A 505 22.74 4.71 25.06
CA ARG A 505 23.27 3.36 25.01
C ARG A 505 22.40 2.45 24.15
N TRP A 506 23.01 1.84 23.12
CA TRP A 506 22.39 0.74 22.40
C TRP A 506 22.29 -0.50 23.30
N GLN A 507 21.09 -0.83 23.76
CA GLN A 507 20.83 -2.00 24.60
C GLN A 507 19.38 -2.47 24.45
N ILE A 508 19.14 -3.77 24.57
CA ILE A 508 17.79 -4.29 24.80
C ILE A 508 17.48 -4.14 26.29
N HIS A 509 16.36 -3.51 26.64
CA HIS A 509 15.93 -3.43 28.04
C HIS A 509 15.34 -4.77 28.49
N ASN A 510 15.92 -5.33 29.56
CA ASN A 510 15.47 -6.58 30.18
C ASN A 510 14.15 -6.37 30.94
N VAL A 511 13.04 -6.49 30.22
CA VAL A 511 11.67 -6.36 30.72
C VAL A 511 10.84 -7.58 30.34
N SER A 512 9.71 -7.77 31.01
CA SER A 512 8.69 -8.75 30.60
C SER A 512 7.34 -8.08 30.44
N ILE A 513 6.62 -8.50 29.40
CA ILE A 513 5.25 -8.09 29.09
C ILE A 513 4.48 -9.40 28.96
N ARG A 514 3.59 -9.68 29.90
CA ARG A 514 2.96 -11.00 30.04
C ARG A 514 1.46 -10.87 30.01
N ILE A 515 0.81 -11.82 29.33
CA ILE A 515 -0.64 -11.97 29.30
C ILE A 515 -0.98 -13.42 29.69
N PRO A 516 -0.90 -13.79 30.98
CA PRO A 516 -1.01 -15.19 31.43
C PRO A 516 -2.33 -15.86 31.05
N ASP A 517 -3.40 -15.08 30.88
CA ASP A 517 -4.74 -15.57 30.54
C ASP A 517 -4.99 -15.68 29.02
N ALA A 518 -3.95 -15.52 28.19
CA ALA A 518 -4.01 -15.57 26.74
C ALA A 518 -3.04 -16.59 26.14
N ARG A 519 -3.23 -16.89 24.85
CA ARG A 519 -2.29 -17.73 24.08
C ARG A 519 -1.35 -16.82 23.31
N GLU A 520 -0.14 -16.65 23.81
CA GLU A 520 0.89 -15.86 23.11
C GLU A 520 1.30 -16.52 21.79
N VAL A 521 1.78 -15.70 20.84
CA VAL A 521 2.30 -16.08 19.53
C VAL A 521 3.77 -15.65 19.47
N PRO A 522 4.70 -16.46 20.03
CA PRO A 522 6.07 -16.01 20.31
C PRO A 522 6.85 -15.61 19.07
N ASN A 523 6.60 -16.25 17.92
CA ASN A 523 7.27 -15.97 16.65
C ASN A 523 6.90 -14.60 16.04
N LEU A 524 5.89 -13.91 16.57
CA LEU A 524 5.50 -12.55 16.16
C LEU A 524 5.86 -11.49 17.21
N THR A 525 6.46 -11.90 18.32
CA THR A 525 6.91 -11.03 19.41
C THR A 525 8.26 -10.40 19.06
N MET A 526 8.47 -9.14 19.43
CA MET A 526 9.67 -8.36 19.12
C MET A 526 10.13 -7.57 20.34
N HIS A 527 11.43 -7.58 20.63
CA HIS A 527 12.06 -6.72 21.64
C HIS A 527 13.37 -6.16 21.08
N MET A 528 13.37 -4.93 20.60
CA MET A 528 14.49 -4.39 19.84
C MET A 528 14.73 -2.91 20.14
N PRO A 529 15.98 -2.48 20.38
CA PRO A 529 16.32 -1.07 20.34
C PRO A 529 16.23 -0.53 18.92
N TRP A 530 15.94 0.77 18.81
CA TRP A 530 16.07 1.49 17.54
C TRP A 530 16.81 2.80 17.76
N MET A 531 17.44 3.31 16.71
CA MET A 531 18.11 4.61 16.73
C MET A 531 17.13 5.72 16.38
N HIS A 532 16.96 6.68 17.28
CA HIS A 532 16.36 7.97 16.96
C HIS A 532 17.46 9.02 16.73
N ARG A 533 17.29 9.87 15.72
CA ARG A 533 18.27 10.89 15.34
C ARG A 533 18.58 11.87 16.49
N PRO A 534 19.77 12.48 16.47
CA PRO A 534 20.16 13.50 17.45
C PRO A 534 19.16 14.65 17.56
N ALA A 535 18.99 15.15 18.78
CA ALA A 535 18.28 16.38 19.07
C ALA A 535 19.04 17.18 20.13
N GLU A 536 19.01 18.51 20.02
CA GLU A 536 19.75 19.43 20.91
C GLU A 536 19.42 19.20 22.38
N LYS A 537 18.14 19.08 22.71
CA LYS A 537 17.65 18.83 24.07
C LYS A 537 18.13 17.51 24.67
N PHE A 538 18.59 16.59 23.83
CA PHE A 538 19.14 15.30 24.19
C PHE A 538 20.63 15.23 23.85
N GLY A 539 21.34 16.36 23.99
CA GLY A 539 22.79 16.43 23.92
C GLY A 539 23.40 16.25 22.53
N ASN A 540 22.62 16.43 21.46
CA ASN A 540 23.06 16.25 20.07
C ASN A 540 23.68 14.87 19.79
N LYS A 541 23.19 13.83 20.49
CA LYS A 541 23.56 12.43 20.27
C LYS A 541 22.32 11.61 19.93
N PRO A 542 22.45 10.52 19.15
CA PRO A 542 21.34 9.61 18.93
C PRO A 542 20.83 9.03 20.25
N THR A 543 19.55 8.71 20.32
CA THR A 543 18.96 7.98 21.45
C THR A 543 18.51 6.59 21.01
N TYR A 544 18.44 5.67 21.97
CA TYR A 544 18.18 4.25 21.72
C TYR A 544 17.09 3.66 22.62
N PRO A 545 15.84 4.11 22.49
CA PRO A 545 14.70 3.44 23.14
C PRO A 545 14.50 2.02 22.60
N CYS A 546 13.73 1.20 23.32
CA CYS A 546 13.37 -0.17 22.94
C CYS A 546 11.88 -0.30 22.62
N TYR A 547 11.61 -0.93 21.49
CA TYR A 547 10.28 -1.34 21.05
C TYR A 547 10.00 -2.75 21.53
N HIS A 548 8.86 -2.92 22.18
CA HIS A 548 8.37 -4.23 22.57
C HIS A 548 6.99 -4.46 21.98
N ARG A 549 6.80 -5.64 21.37
CA ARG A 549 5.52 -6.10 20.86
C ARG A 549 5.29 -7.54 21.29
N VAL A 550 4.18 -7.83 21.96
CA VAL A 550 3.71 -9.20 22.25
C VAL A 550 2.41 -9.43 21.50
N VAL A 551 2.33 -10.52 20.73
CA VAL A 551 1.10 -10.90 20.01
C VAL A 551 0.44 -12.06 20.76
N PHE A 552 -0.88 -12.01 20.93
CA PHE A 552 -1.64 -13.05 21.62
C PHE A 552 -3.02 -13.27 21.01
N GLN A 553 -3.54 -14.48 21.13
CA GLN A 553 -4.94 -14.81 20.88
C GLN A 553 -5.72 -14.72 22.19
N ALA A 554 -6.81 -13.94 22.20
CA ALA A 554 -7.69 -13.84 23.35
C ALA A 554 -8.45 -15.16 23.55
N VAL A 555 -8.43 -15.68 24.79
CA VAL A 555 -9.20 -16.89 25.17
C VAL A 555 -10.54 -16.51 25.80
N LYS A 556 -10.61 -15.33 26.43
CA LYS A 556 -11.78 -14.76 27.09
C LYS A 556 -11.97 -13.31 26.66
N SER A 557 -13.05 -12.67 27.12
CA SER A 557 -13.32 -11.24 26.89
C SER A 557 -12.45 -10.30 27.73
N THR A 558 -11.72 -10.85 28.70
CA THR A 558 -10.70 -10.13 29.49
C THR A 558 -9.43 -10.96 29.61
N ALA A 559 -8.30 -10.31 29.87
CA ALA A 559 -7.04 -10.94 30.20
C ALA A 559 -6.20 -10.01 31.07
N ARG A 560 -5.32 -10.53 31.94
CA ARG A 560 -4.43 -9.66 32.72
C ARG A 560 -3.19 -9.27 31.92
N LEU A 561 -2.89 -7.97 31.82
CA LEU A 561 -1.59 -7.46 31.37
C LEU A 561 -0.68 -7.25 32.59
N VAL A 562 0.54 -7.78 32.55
CA VAL A 562 1.59 -7.52 33.54
C VAL A 562 2.86 -7.05 32.84
N ILE A 563 3.37 -5.89 33.25
CA ILE A 563 4.64 -5.33 32.78
C ILE A 563 5.61 -5.31 33.96
N SER A 564 6.82 -5.82 33.76
CA SER A 564 7.85 -5.88 34.79
C SER A 564 9.22 -5.46 34.27
N ASP A 565 10.04 -4.89 35.17
CA ASP A 565 11.44 -4.54 34.92
C ASP A 565 12.43 -5.71 35.09
N TRP A 566 11.91 -6.92 35.29
CA TRP A 566 12.62 -8.19 35.12
C TRP A 566 12.15 -8.90 33.85
N HIS A 567 13.07 -9.58 33.17
CA HIS A 567 12.82 -10.35 31.96
C HIS A 567 12.00 -11.62 32.23
N SER A 568 12.12 -12.20 33.42
CA SER A 568 11.36 -13.38 33.80
C SER A 568 11.06 -13.37 35.30
N PRO A 569 9.92 -13.92 35.74
CA PRO A 569 9.63 -14.07 37.16
C PRO A 569 10.74 -14.85 37.87
N GLY A 570 11.21 -14.34 39.01
CA GLY A 570 12.21 -15.02 39.84
C GLY A 570 13.66 -14.94 39.35
N VAL A 571 13.93 -14.31 38.20
CA VAL A 571 15.30 -14.13 37.69
C VAL A 571 15.62 -12.63 37.64
N PRO A 572 16.50 -12.11 38.52
CA PRO A 572 16.96 -10.73 38.43
C PRO A 572 17.73 -10.54 37.14
N THR A 573 17.24 -9.68 36.25
CA THR A 573 17.89 -9.44 34.95
C THR A 573 18.25 -7.97 34.77
N GLY A 574 19.53 -7.69 34.51
CA GLY A 574 20.06 -6.35 34.29
C GLY A 574 20.52 -5.63 35.57
N PRO A 575 21.08 -4.41 35.45
CA PRO A 575 21.73 -3.74 36.58
C PRO A 575 20.74 -3.32 37.67
N VAL A 576 21.11 -3.57 38.93
CA VAL A 576 20.42 -3.02 40.11
C VAL A 576 20.54 -1.50 40.09
N GLY A 577 19.47 -0.79 40.43
CA GLY A 577 19.41 0.66 40.37
C GLY A 577 19.20 1.24 38.97
N GLN A 578 19.14 0.41 37.91
CA GLN A 578 18.76 0.91 36.58
C GLN A 578 17.34 1.49 36.63
N GLU A 579 17.21 2.74 36.18
CA GLU A 579 15.94 3.42 36.04
C GLU A 579 15.39 3.22 34.63
N LEU A 580 14.33 2.42 34.49
CA LEU A 580 13.65 2.21 33.22
C LEU A 580 12.42 3.11 33.10
N LEU A 581 12.21 3.64 31.91
CA LEU A 581 11.06 4.44 31.51
C LEU A 581 10.08 3.53 30.74
N PHE A 582 8.78 3.59 31.03
CA PHE A 582 7.75 2.84 30.31
C PHE A 582 6.68 3.78 29.79
N ASN A 583 6.35 3.67 28.51
CA ASN A 583 5.36 4.51 27.85
C ASN A 583 4.70 3.80 26.66
N PHE A 584 3.72 4.45 26.03
CA PHE A 584 3.03 3.97 24.83
C PHE A 584 2.54 2.53 25.00
N VAL A 585 1.75 2.27 26.06
CA VAL A 585 1.17 0.94 26.26
C VAL A 585 -0.09 0.83 25.43
N GLN A 586 -0.01 0.25 24.24
CA GLN A 586 -1.15 0.12 23.34
C GLN A 586 -1.61 -1.33 23.28
N VAL A 587 -2.91 -1.57 23.39
CA VAL A 587 -3.52 -2.87 23.12
C VAL A 587 -4.48 -2.69 21.95
N GLU A 588 -4.22 -3.36 20.83
CA GLU A 588 -4.99 -3.23 19.59
C GLU A 588 -5.25 -4.64 19.01
N PRO A 589 -6.38 -4.88 18.31
CA PRO A 589 -6.50 -6.06 17.47
C PRO A 589 -5.28 -6.24 16.57
N TYR A 590 -4.88 -7.47 16.25
CA TYR A 590 -3.71 -7.74 15.41
C TYR A 590 -4.12 -8.47 14.12
N LEU A 591 -3.72 -7.93 12.97
CA LEU A 591 -3.90 -8.56 11.67
C LEU A 591 -2.80 -9.60 11.46
N MET A 592 -3.17 -10.86 11.73
CA MET A 592 -2.30 -12.00 11.49
C MET A 592 -1.77 -12.02 10.05
N PRO A 593 -0.50 -12.39 9.84
CA PRO A 593 -0.03 -12.79 8.52
C PRO A 593 -0.96 -13.88 7.95
N GLY A 594 -1.41 -13.70 6.71
CA GLY A 594 -2.19 -14.74 6.04
C GLY A 594 -1.37 -16.03 5.93
N SER A 595 -2.03 -17.19 6.03
CA SER A 595 -1.43 -18.46 5.62
C SER A 595 -1.21 -18.40 4.10
N ASP A 596 0.04 -18.23 3.67
CA ASP A 596 0.51 -18.21 2.27
C ASP A 596 -0.61 -18.09 1.23
N VAL A 597 -1.12 -16.87 1.04
CA VAL A 597 -1.98 -16.60 -0.12
C VAL A 597 -1.02 -16.53 -1.30
N ALA A 598 -1.01 -17.59 -2.12
CA ALA A 598 -0.37 -17.60 -3.43
C ALA A 598 -1.05 -16.54 -4.32
N GLY A 599 -0.65 -15.29 -4.14
CA GLY A 599 -0.92 -14.20 -5.05
C GLY A 599 0.05 -14.29 -6.24
N ILE A 600 -0.27 -13.55 -7.31
CA ILE A 600 0.64 -13.37 -8.44
C ILE A 600 1.99 -12.89 -7.90
N GLY A 601 3.02 -13.74 -8.00
CA GLY A 601 4.32 -13.52 -7.36
C GLY A 601 4.74 -14.57 -6.33
N ASP A 602 3.93 -15.61 -6.09
CA ASP A 602 4.41 -16.84 -5.44
C ASP A 602 5.67 -17.35 -6.16
N PRO A 603 6.82 -17.54 -5.48
CA PRO A 603 8.02 -18.14 -6.08
C PRO A 603 7.80 -19.55 -6.64
N SER A 604 6.67 -20.20 -6.33
CA SER A 604 6.25 -21.48 -6.92
C SER A 604 5.51 -21.35 -8.26
N ALA A 605 5.09 -20.14 -8.63
CA ALA A 605 4.54 -19.84 -9.95
C ALA A 605 5.66 -19.26 -10.84
N PRO A 606 6.01 -19.92 -11.96
CA PRO A 606 7.12 -19.52 -12.82
C PRO A 606 7.02 -18.10 -13.37
#